data_AF-A0A530ZPJ3-F1
#
_entry.id   AF-A0A530ZPJ3-F1
#
_cell.length_a   1.000
_cell.length_b   1.000
_cell.length_c   1.000
_cell.angle_alpha   90.00
_cell.angle_beta   90.00
_cell.angle_gamma   90.00
#
_symmetry.space_group_name_H-M   'P 1'
#
loop_
_entity.id
_entity.type
_entity.pdbx_description
1 polymer ?
#
loop_
_entity_poly.entity_id
_entity_poly.type
_entity_poly.pdbx_seq_one_letter_code
_entity_poly.pdbx_strand_id
1 'polypeptide(L)'
;MGRTSNSKKFFPIVAFIAVALISLTMAGFAYFATQEAARIKFEATADDALNRIDSRIDLHLSLLRSTHALFEARNGDISRGEFKAFFDALGINDNFAGLRGIGFLRLVRAGDEAAVEPAILHDYGVSDAIYPATTTLPWRA
;
A
#
# COMPACT_ATOMS: atom_id res chain seq x y z
N MET A 1 49.67 52.79 -49.93
CA MET A 1 49.52 52.47 -48.49
C MET A 1 48.07 52.70 -48.11
N GLY A 2 47.29 51.67 -47.79
CA GLY A 2 45.87 51.83 -47.48
C GLY A 2 45.24 50.49 -47.14
N ARG A 3 45.66 49.91 -46.02
CA ARG A 3 45.18 48.61 -45.55
C ARG A 3 43.76 48.81 -45.00
N THR A 4 42.76 48.68 -45.87
CA THR A 4 41.35 48.76 -45.47
C THR A 4 41.08 47.63 -44.50
N SER A 5 40.91 48.00 -43.23
CA SER A 5 40.71 47.07 -42.13
C SER A 5 39.50 46.18 -42.42
N ASN A 6 39.75 44.87 -42.58
CA ASN A 6 38.75 43.84 -42.81
C ASN A 6 37.87 43.57 -41.56
N SER A 7 38.02 44.37 -40.49
CA SER A 7 37.39 44.20 -39.19
C SER A 7 35.87 44.40 -39.18
N LYS A 8 35.30 45.15 -40.14
CA LYS A 8 33.84 45.36 -40.22
C LYS A 8 33.07 44.12 -40.70
N LYS A 9 33.70 43.20 -41.43
CA LYS A 9 33.06 41.95 -41.91
C LYS A 9 33.01 40.86 -40.84
N PHE A 10 33.92 40.88 -39.86
CA PHE A 10 33.96 39.90 -38.78
C PHE A 10 33.01 40.23 -37.63
N PHE A 11 32.64 41.51 -37.45
CA PHE A 11 31.70 41.94 -36.41
C PHE A 11 30.36 41.17 -36.41
N PRO A 12 29.64 41.01 -37.54
CA PRO A 12 28.39 40.25 -37.56
C PRO A 12 28.60 38.75 -37.29
N ILE A 13 29.74 38.19 -37.73
CA ILE A 13 30.08 36.78 -37.50
C ILE A 13 30.34 36.53 -36.01
N VAL A 14 31.09 37.43 -35.35
CA VAL A 14 31.36 37.34 -33.90
C VAL A 14 30.08 37.52 -33.10
N ALA A 15 29.21 38.46 -33.47
CA ALA A 15 27.91 38.64 -32.83
C ALA A 15 27.02 37.40 -32.99
N PHE A 16 27.00 36.81 -34.19
CA PHE A 16 26.26 35.56 -34.44
C PHE A 16 26.79 34.40 -33.61
N ILE A 17 28.11 34.21 -33.56
CA ILE A 17 28.74 33.16 -32.74
C ILE A 17 28.43 33.38 -31.26
N ALA A 18 28.48 34.61 -30.76
CA ALA A 18 28.17 34.92 -29.37
C ALA A 18 26.71 34.57 -29.04
N VAL A 19 25.75 34.96 -29.88
CA VAL A 19 24.32 34.63 -29.69
C VAL A 19 24.08 33.13 -29.81
N ALA A 20 24.72 32.45 -30.76
CA ALA A 20 24.61 31.01 -30.93
C ALA A 20 25.16 30.25 -29.71
N LEU A 21 26.31 30.67 -29.16
CA LEU A 21 26.87 30.10 -27.94
C LEU A 21 25.96 30.31 -26.74
N ILE A 22 25.44 31.53 -26.53
CA ILE A 22 24.49 31.80 -25.44
C ILE A 22 23.24 30.92 -25.58
N SER A 23 22.68 30.82 -26.79
CA SER A 23 21.49 30.01 -27.06
C SER A 23 21.74 28.51 -26.82
N LEU A 24 22.90 28.00 -27.25
CA LEU A 24 23.29 26.60 -27.04
C LEU A 24 23.48 26.29 -25.55
N THR A 25 24.11 27.21 -24.81
CA THR A 25 24.31 27.06 -23.36
C THR A 25 22.96 27.05 -22.63
N MET A 26 22.06 27.97 -23.00
CA MET A 26 20.72 28.07 -22.42
C MET A 26 19.85 26.85 -22.73
N ALA A 27 19.93 26.31 -23.95
CA ALA A 27 19.27 25.06 -24.32
C ALA A 27 19.82 23.85 -23.54
N GLY A 28 21.14 23.80 -23.33
CA GLY A 28 21.77 22.78 -22.48
C GLY A 28 21.28 22.86 -21.03
N PHE A 29 21.27 24.05 -20.43
CA PHE A 29 20.72 24.25 -19.09
C PHE A 29 19.24 23.87 -18.99
N ALA A 30 18.43 24.26 -19.98
CA ALA A 30 17.03 23.87 -20.02
C ALA A 30 16.86 22.34 -20.10
N TYR A 31 17.68 21.66 -20.90
CA TYR A 31 17.65 20.21 -21.02
C TYR A 31 18.01 19.51 -19.69
N PHE A 32 19.11 19.93 -19.05
CA PHE A 32 19.50 19.39 -17.74
C PHE A 32 18.43 19.67 -16.67
N ALA A 33 17.89 20.88 -16.62
CA ALA A 33 16.83 21.25 -15.70
C ALA A 33 15.55 20.42 -15.93
N THR A 34 15.20 20.11 -17.19
CA THR A 34 14.05 19.25 -17.51
C THR A 34 14.26 17.80 -17.11
N GLN A 35 15.47 17.26 -17.30
CA GLN A 35 15.80 15.89 -16.93
C GLN A 35 15.77 15.70 -15.41
N GLU A 36 16.32 16.68 -14.68
CA GLU A 36 16.37 16.68 -13.22
C GLU A 36 14.97 16.90 -12.63
N ALA A 37 14.18 17.80 -13.20
CA ALA A 37 12.79 17.99 -12.83
C ALA A 37 11.93 16.74 -13.11
N ALA A 38 12.18 16.02 -14.21
CA ALA A 38 11.49 14.76 -14.51
C ALA A 38 11.82 13.67 -13.49
N ARG A 39 13.10 13.57 -13.09
CA ARG A 39 13.55 12.62 -12.07
C ARG A 39 12.94 12.92 -10.70
N ILE A 40 12.99 14.18 -10.25
CA ILE A 40 12.42 14.59 -8.96
C ILE A 40 10.91 14.30 -8.91
N LYS A 41 10.19 14.59 -10.00
CA LYS A 41 8.75 14.28 -10.08
C LYS A 41 8.49 12.77 -10.04
N PHE A 42 9.31 11.98 -10.70
CA PHE A 42 9.20 10.52 -10.68
C PHE A 42 9.43 9.97 -9.27
N GLU A 43 10.52 10.37 -8.60
CA GLU A 43 10.84 9.97 -7.23
C GLU A 43 9.70 10.36 -6.27
N ALA A 44 9.21 11.60 -6.34
CA ALA A 44 8.07 12.03 -5.53
C ALA A 44 6.79 11.21 -5.78
N THR A 45 6.50 10.87 -7.04
CA THR A 45 5.32 10.05 -7.38
C THR A 45 5.47 8.61 -6.89
N ALA A 46 6.68 8.06 -6.97
CA ALA A 46 6.98 6.71 -6.49
C ALA A 46 6.87 6.65 -4.96
N ASP A 47 7.43 7.63 -4.25
CA ASP A 47 7.34 7.73 -2.79
C ASP A 47 5.90 7.91 -2.33
N ASP A 48 5.10 8.75 -2.99
CA ASP A 48 3.68 8.90 -2.68
C ASP A 48 2.90 7.59 -2.87
N ALA A 49 3.23 6.82 -3.92
CA ALA A 49 2.62 5.52 -4.16
C ALA A 49 3.00 4.50 -3.08
N LEU A 50 4.27 4.46 -2.67
CA LEU A 50 4.76 3.59 -1.59
C LEU A 50 4.09 3.95 -0.26
N ASN A 51 4.11 5.23 0.12
CA ASN A 51 3.48 5.73 1.34
C ASN A 51 2.00 5.36 1.42
N ARG A 52 1.29 5.39 0.28
CA ARG A 52 -0.12 5.00 0.20
C ARG A 52 -0.34 3.50 0.41
N ILE A 53 0.59 2.66 -0.06
CA ILE A 53 0.56 1.20 0.16
C ILE A 53 0.82 0.91 1.64
N ASP A 54 1.89 1.49 2.21
CA ASP A 54 2.28 1.27 3.60
C ASP A 54 1.16 1.70 4.55
N SER A 55 0.60 2.89 4.34
CA SER A 55 -0.54 3.38 5.12
C SER A 55 -1.73 2.42 5.10
N ARG A 56 -2.00 1.77 3.95
CA ARG A 56 -3.09 0.81 3.83
C ARG A 56 -2.78 -0.50 4.57
N ILE A 57 -1.54 -0.98 4.48
CA ILE A 57 -1.10 -2.18 5.20
C ILE A 57 -1.18 -1.95 6.71
N ASP A 58 -0.71 -0.81 7.21
CA ASP A 58 -0.74 -0.47 8.63
C ASP A 58 -2.17 -0.38 9.18
N LEU A 59 -3.10 0.14 8.38
CA LEU A 59 -4.53 0.10 8.71
C LEU A 59 -5.01 -1.35 8.85
N HIS A 60 -4.75 -2.21 7.87
CA HIS A 60 -5.15 -3.62 7.94
C HIS A 60 -4.51 -4.37 9.12
N LEU A 61 -3.25 -4.08 9.46
CA LEU A 61 -2.59 -4.64 10.65
C LEU A 61 -3.22 -4.13 11.95
N SER A 62 -3.61 -2.86 11.99
CA SER A 62 -4.30 -2.27 13.15
C SER A 62 -5.64 -2.94 13.40
N LEU A 63 -6.38 -3.28 12.35
CA LEU A 63 -7.61 -4.06 12.45
C LEU A 63 -7.36 -5.46 13.05
N LEU A 64 -6.33 -6.15 12.56
CA LEU A 64 -5.97 -7.48 13.07
C LEU A 64 -5.55 -7.42 14.55
N ARG A 65 -4.76 -6.41 14.92
CA ARG A 65 -4.36 -6.18 16.32
C ARG A 65 -5.55 -5.83 17.21
N SER A 66 -6.47 -5.00 16.73
CA SER A 66 -7.70 -4.65 17.47
C SER A 66 -8.59 -5.89 17.67
N THR A 67 -8.69 -6.74 16.65
CA THR A 67 -9.39 -8.02 16.73
C THR A 67 -8.72 -8.92 17.75
N HIS A 68 -7.39 -9.08 17.71
CA HIS A 68 -6.65 -9.85 18.70
C HIS A 68 -6.90 -9.36 20.14
N ALA A 69 -6.83 -8.04 20.36
CA ALA A 69 -7.07 -7.44 21.67
C ALA A 69 -8.49 -7.71 22.19
N LEU A 70 -9.49 -7.72 21.31
CA LEU A 70 -10.87 -8.09 21.67
C LEU A 70 -10.95 -9.53 22.15
N PHE A 71 -10.33 -10.47 21.44
CA PHE A 71 -10.29 -11.88 21.84
C PHE A 71 -9.56 -12.07 23.17
N GLU A 72 -8.44 -11.40 23.36
CA GLU A 72 -7.66 -11.44 24.59
C GLU A 72 -8.46 -10.91 25.79
N ALA A 73 -9.16 -9.78 25.63
CA ALA A 73 -10.02 -9.20 26.66
C ALA A 73 -11.20 -10.10 27.06
N ARG A 74 -11.61 -11.01 26.17
CA ARG A 74 -12.72 -11.94 26.35
C ARG A 74 -12.27 -13.37 26.67
N ASN A 75 -10.98 -13.59 26.94
CA ASN A 75 -10.40 -14.93 27.14
C ASN A 75 -10.73 -15.91 26.00
N GLY A 76 -10.89 -15.40 24.78
CA GLY A 76 -11.26 -16.19 23.61
C GLY A 76 -12.75 -16.56 23.49
N ASP A 77 -13.59 -16.16 24.45
CA ASP A 77 -15.01 -16.47 24.47
C ASP A 77 -15.86 -15.28 24.00
N ILE A 78 -16.03 -15.21 22.68
CA ILE A 78 -16.84 -14.20 21.99
C ILE A 78 -17.89 -14.89 21.13
N SER A 79 -19.14 -14.46 21.30
CA SER A 79 -20.24 -14.92 20.46
C SER A 79 -20.20 -14.27 19.08
N ARG A 80 -20.84 -14.91 18.10
CA ARG A 80 -21.00 -14.33 16.76
C ARG A 80 -21.66 -12.95 16.77
N GLY A 81 -22.65 -12.74 17.64
CA GLY A 81 -23.35 -11.46 17.77
C GLY A 81 -22.44 -10.34 18.26
N GLU A 82 -21.58 -10.62 19.24
CA GLU A 82 -20.61 -9.66 19.76
C GLU A 82 -19.52 -9.35 18.73
N PHE A 83 -19.02 -10.37 18.02
CA PHE A 83 -18.06 -10.16 16.94
C PHE A 83 -18.66 -9.33 15.79
N LYS A 84 -19.93 -9.60 15.43
CA LYS A 84 -20.64 -8.79 14.44
C LYS A 84 -20.82 -7.35 14.90
N ALA A 85 -21.21 -7.12 16.15
CA ALA A 85 -21.34 -5.77 16.70
C ALA A 85 -20.01 -5.01 16.69
N PHE A 86 -18.90 -5.68 17.03
CA PHE A 86 -17.55 -5.13 16.93
C PHE A 86 -17.18 -4.79 15.48
N PHE A 87 -17.43 -5.70 14.54
CA PHE A 87 -17.15 -5.49 13.12
C PHE A 87 -17.96 -4.32 12.54
N ASP A 88 -19.25 -4.23 12.89
CA ASP A 88 -20.12 -3.15 12.44
C ASP A 88 -19.67 -1.80 13.04
N ALA A 89 -19.23 -1.76 14.31
CA ALA A 89 -18.73 -0.56 14.98
C ALA A 89 -17.40 -0.05 14.41
N LEU A 90 -16.57 -0.94 13.83
CA LEU A 90 -15.31 -0.58 13.18
C LEU A 90 -15.50 0.19 11.86
N GLY A 91 -16.70 0.15 11.26
CA GLY A 91 -17.00 0.84 10.03
C GLY A 91 -16.12 0.39 8.87
N ILE A 92 -16.00 -0.93 8.67
CA ILE A 92 -15.02 -1.54 7.75
C ILE A 92 -15.12 -0.99 6.32
N ASN A 93 -16.34 -0.76 5.83
CA ASN A 93 -16.58 -0.24 4.49
C ASN A 93 -16.05 1.18 4.29
N ASP A 94 -16.07 2.00 5.35
CA ASP A 94 -15.66 3.41 5.29
C ASP A 94 -14.17 3.58 5.62
N ASN A 95 -13.66 2.77 6.56
CA ASN A 95 -12.31 2.93 7.11
C ASN A 95 -11.26 1.99 6.49
N PHE A 96 -11.67 0.90 5.81
CA PHE A 96 -10.77 -0.14 5.33
C PHE A 96 -11.05 -0.51 3.86
N ALA A 97 -10.83 0.47 2.98
CA ALA A 97 -11.03 0.29 1.54
C ALA A 97 -10.24 -0.89 0.95
N GLY A 98 -10.95 -1.82 0.31
CA GLY A 98 -10.39 -3.04 -0.31
C GLY A 98 -10.42 -4.27 0.59
N LEU A 99 -10.79 -4.13 1.86
CA LEU A 99 -11.02 -5.26 2.75
C LEU A 99 -12.39 -5.87 2.45
N ARG A 100 -12.43 -7.17 2.17
CA ARG A 100 -13.68 -7.87 1.83
C ARG A 100 -14.40 -8.42 3.07
N GLY A 101 -13.65 -8.66 4.15
CA GLY A 101 -14.16 -9.14 5.42
C GLY A 101 -13.03 -9.60 6.34
N ILE A 102 -13.34 -9.79 7.61
CA ILE A 102 -12.49 -10.50 8.57
C ILE A 102 -13.29 -11.62 9.22
N GLY A 103 -12.60 -12.71 9.52
CA GLY A 103 -13.14 -13.83 10.27
C GLY A 103 -12.11 -14.30 11.27
N PHE A 104 -12.56 -15.10 12.22
CA PHE A 104 -11.68 -15.81 13.15
C PHE A 104 -11.92 -17.31 12.99
N LEU A 105 -10.88 -18.08 13.27
CA LEU A 105 -10.92 -19.53 13.25
C LEU A 105 -10.57 -20.01 14.65
N ARG A 106 -11.42 -20.86 15.24
CA ARG A 106 -11.14 -21.47 16.54
C ARG A 106 -10.39 -22.78 16.29
N LEU A 107 -9.15 -22.84 16.75
CA LEU A 107 -8.35 -24.06 16.65
C LEU A 107 -8.81 -25.06 17.71
N VAL A 108 -9.16 -26.26 17.27
CA VAL A 108 -9.57 -27.40 18.12
C VAL A 108 -8.53 -28.51 17.98
N ARG A 109 -8.20 -29.18 19.08
CA ARG A 109 -7.30 -30.34 19.03
C ARG A 109 -7.99 -31.51 18.32
N ALA A 110 -7.24 -32.25 17.50
CA ALA A 110 -7.77 -33.44 16.84
C ALA A 110 -8.29 -34.45 17.88
N GLY A 111 -9.57 -34.84 17.76
CA GLY A 111 -10.26 -35.73 18.71
C GLY A 111 -11.21 -35.05 19.72
N ASP A 112 -11.14 -33.72 19.89
CA ASP A 112 -12.05 -32.96 20.77
C ASP A 112 -13.21 -32.28 19.99
N GLU A 113 -13.44 -32.72 18.75
CA GLU A 113 -14.40 -32.14 17.79
C GLU A 113 -15.84 -32.18 18.30
N ALA A 114 -16.25 -33.30 18.92
CA ALA A 114 -17.60 -33.49 19.45
C ALA A 114 -17.95 -32.50 20.59
N ALA A 115 -16.96 -31.91 21.24
CA ALA A 115 -17.18 -30.90 22.29
C ALA A 115 -17.47 -29.50 21.71
N VAL A 116 -17.10 -29.25 20.45
CA VAL A 116 -17.17 -27.92 19.81
C VAL A 116 -18.30 -27.85 18.77
N GLU A 117 -18.69 -28.98 18.18
CA GLU A 117 -19.83 -29.08 17.26
C GLU A 117 -21.14 -28.47 17.81
N PRO A 118 -21.55 -28.69 19.08
CA PRO A 118 -22.77 -28.07 19.63
C PRO A 118 -22.68 -26.54 19.72
N ALA A 119 -21.49 -26.01 20.01
CA ALA A 119 -21.25 -24.56 20.09
C ALA A 119 -21.26 -23.92 18.69
N ILE A 120 -20.72 -24.60 17.68
CA ILE A 120 -20.77 -24.16 16.29
C ILE A 120 -22.21 -24.11 15.78
N LEU A 121 -23.00 -25.16 16.05
CA LEU A 121 -24.42 -25.23 15.69
C LEU A 121 -25.24 -24.12 16.36
N HIS A 122 -24.97 -23.84 17.63
CA HIS A 122 -25.66 -22.78 18.37
C HIS A 122 -25.32 -21.37 17.84
N ASP A 123 -24.04 -21.09 17.57
CA ASP A 123 -23.58 -19.73 17.25
C ASP A 123 -23.65 -19.38 15.76
N TYR A 124 -23.47 -20.37 14.89
CA TYR A 124 -23.45 -20.17 13.44
C TYR A 124 -24.70 -20.69 12.75
N GLY A 125 -25.43 -21.63 13.36
CA GLY A 125 -26.62 -22.24 12.77
C GLY A 125 -26.32 -23.13 11.55
N VAL A 126 -25.06 -23.53 11.38
CA VAL A 126 -24.59 -24.35 10.26
C VAL A 126 -23.97 -25.63 10.80
N SER A 127 -24.41 -26.77 10.28
CA SER A 127 -23.82 -28.09 10.52
C SER A 127 -22.76 -28.39 9.46
N ASP A 128 -21.74 -27.55 9.34
CA ASP A 128 -20.65 -27.81 8.40
C ASP A 128 -19.61 -28.73 9.05
N ALA A 129 -19.14 -29.72 8.28
CA ALA A 129 -18.11 -30.64 8.72
C ALA A 129 -16.77 -29.89 8.91
N ILE A 130 -16.11 -30.12 10.04
CA ILE A 130 -14.80 -29.54 10.35
C ILE A 130 -13.80 -29.94 9.25
N TYR A 131 -13.18 -28.96 8.59
CA TYR A 131 -12.32 -29.17 7.43
C TYR A 131 -10.85 -28.90 7.78
N PRO A 132 -9.90 -29.72 7.30
CA PRO A 132 -10.07 -30.94 6.51
C PRO A 132 -10.47 -32.17 7.36
N ALA A 133 -11.24 -33.09 6.75
CA ALA A 133 -11.76 -34.30 7.39
C ALA A 133 -10.68 -35.28 7.89
N THR A 134 -9.48 -35.23 7.30
CA THR A 134 -8.30 -36.00 7.74
C THR A 134 -7.04 -35.17 7.57
N THR A 135 -6.37 -34.88 8.68
CA THR A 135 -5.08 -34.18 8.71
C THR A 135 -4.17 -34.81 9.76
N THR A 136 -2.87 -34.93 9.46
CA THR A 136 -1.81 -35.42 10.36
C THR A 136 -1.33 -34.38 11.38
N LEU A 137 -1.92 -33.17 11.35
CA LEU A 137 -1.58 -32.06 12.25
C LEU A 137 -2.37 -32.16 13.55
N PRO A 138 -1.78 -31.72 14.68
CA PRO A 138 -2.41 -31.80 16.00
C PRO A 138 -3.61 -30.85 16.20
N TRP A 139 -3.85 -29.90 15.26
CA TRP A 139 -4.89 -28.87 15.36
C TRP A 139 -5.75 -28.82 14.10
N ARG A 140 -7.05 -28.53 14.27
CA ARG A 140 -8.10 -28.38 13.26
C ARG A 140 -8.81 -27.03 13.43
N ALA A 141 -9.43 -26.48 12.39
CA ALA A 141 -10.08 -25.16 12.38
C ALA A 141 -11.47 -25.21 11.76
#